data_AF-A0A966WPP2-F1
#
_entry.id   AF-A0A966WPP2-F1
#
_cell.length_a   1.000
_cell.length_b   1.000
_cell.length_c   1.000
_cell.angle_alpha   90.00
_cell.angle_beta   90.00
_cell.angle_gamma   90.00
#
_symmetry.space_group_name_H-M   'P 1'
#
loop_
_entity.id
_entity.type
_entity.pdbx_description
1 polymer ?
#
loop_
_entity_poly.entity_id
_entity_poly.type
_entity_poly.pdbx_seq_one_letter_code
_entity_poly.pdbx_strand_id
1 'polypeptide(L)'
;LRLIVFRDHRLLYRDHLRIDPETLASASGLDGMTSLASGLLVLRQGSEETDAVVTSCRQVLGDFPGKSGVTAIRDGLISVRLLSARAEDTRNALELLWSSVGEQIMARTVETPRIWRT
;
A
#
# COMPACT_ATOMS: atom_id res chain seq x y z
N LEU A 1 8.96 -8.39 -10.62
CA LEU A 1 9.56 -7.68 -9.45
C LEU A 1 9.43 -8.57 -8.21
N ARG A 2 10.50 -8.72 -7.44
CA ARG A 2 10.46 -9.48 -6.17
C ARG A 2 10.78 -8.55 -5.01
N LEU A 3 9.92 -8.54 -3.99
CA LEU A 3 10.12 -7.82 -2.74
C LEU A 3 10.25 -8.82 -1.60
N ILE A 4 11.26 -8.64 -0.75
CA ILE A 4 11.45 -9.44 0.46
C ILE A 4 11.77 -8.48 1.61
N VAL A 5 11.03 -8.60 2.69
CA VAL A 5 11.20 -7.78 3.90
C VAL A 5 11.57 -8.69 5.06
N PHE A 6 12.64 -8.35 5.76
CA PHE A 6 13.09 -9.03 6.97
C PHE A 6 13.01 -8.08 8.17
N ARG A 7 12.77 -8.63 9.35
CA ARG A 7 12.89 -7.97 10.65
C ARG A 7 13.65 -8.92 11.57
N ASP A 8 14.72 -8.45 12.19
CA ASP A 8 15.58 -9.26 13.08
C ASP A 8 16.01 -10.59 12.43
N HIS A 9 16.44 -10.52 11.17
CA HIS A 9 16.80 -11.67 10.32
C HIS A 9 15.68 -12.69 10.05
N ARG A 10 14.44 -12.42 10.47
CA ARG A 10 13.28 -13.26 10.21
C ARG A 10 12.49 -12.72 9.02
N LEU A 11 12.01 -13.63 8.17
CA LEU A 11 11.17 -13.27 7.04
C LEU A 11 9.85 -12.69 7.53
N LEU A 12 9.59 -11.42 7.20
CA LEU A 12 8.35 -10.74 7.54
C LEU A 12 7.35 -10.84 6.38
N TYR A 13 7.78 -10.49 5.17
CA TYR A 13 6.93 -10.45 3.98
C TYR A 13 7.71 -10.82 2.73
N ARG A 14 7.03 -11.46 1.77
CA ARG A 14 7.55 -11.76 0.44
C ARG A 14 6.45 -11.55 -0.59
N ASP A 15 6.75 -10.76 -1.62
CA ASP A 15 5.89 -10.59 -2.79
C ASP A 15 6.66 -10.90 -4.07
N HIS A 16 5.93 -11.40 -5.05
CA HIS A 16 6.42 -11.64 -6.38
C HIS A 16 5.40 -11.15 -7.39
N LEU A 17 5.62 -9.94 -7.91
CA LEU A 17 4.80 -9.35 -8.95
C LEU A 17 5.31 -9.81 -10.31
N ARG A 18 4.47 -10.55 -11.03
CA ARG A 18 4.69 -10.94 -12.42
C ARG A 18 3.60 -10.28 -13.27
N ILE A 19 4.02 -9.49 -14.25
CA ILE A 19 3.14 -8.85 -15.23
C ILE A 19 3.46 -9.45 -16.58
N ASP A 20 2.46 -10.05 -17.19
CA ASP A 20 2.42 -10.57 -18.55
C ASP A 20 1.13 -10.09 -19.25
N PRO A 21 1.01 -10.21 -20.58
CA PRO A 21 -0.16 -9.71 -21.31
C PRO A 21 -1.51 -10.26 -20.80
N GLU A 22 -1.54 -11.50 -20.31
CA GLU A 22 -2.75 -12.12 -19.76
C GLU A 22 -3.16 -11.43 -18.45
N THR A 23 -2.20 -11.17 -17.55
CA THR A 23 -2.45 -10.47 -16.29
C THR A 23 -2.85 -8.99 -16.48
N LEU A 24 -2.52 -8.36 -17.61
CA LEU A 24 -2.97 -6.99 -17.89
C LEU A 24 -4.49 -6.92 -18.12
N ALA A 25 -5.03 -7.90 -18.85
CA ALA A 25 -6.44 -7.91 -19.25
C ALA A 25 -7.35 -8.67 -18.26
N SER A 26 -6.80 -9.56 -17.45
CA SER A 26 -7.58 -10.37 -16.52
C SER A 26 -8.20 -9.53 -15.40
N ALA A 27 -9.45 -9.85 -15.04
CA ALA A 27 -10.15 -9.28 -13.89
C ALA A 27 -9.46 -9.59 -12.55
N SER A 28 -8.70 -10.69 -12.47
CA SER A 28 -7.86 -11.03 -11.31
C SER A 28 -6.44 -10.43 -11.38
N GLY A 29 -6.13 -9.72 -12.46
CA GLY A 29 -4.88 -8.99 -12.68
C GLY A 29 -5.09 -7.48 -12.58
N LEU A 30 -4.70 -6.73 -13.61
CA LEU A 30 -4.90 -5.27 -13.64
C LEU A 30 -6.31 -4.86 -14.08
N ASP A 31 -7.12 -5.77 -14.61
CA ASP A 31 -8.48 -5.47 -15.09
C ASP A 31 -8.53 -4.29 -16.07
N GLY A 32 -7.58 -4.26 -17.02
CA GLY A 32 -7.48 -3.18 -18.01
C GLY A 32 -6.97 -1.84 -17.47
N MET A 33 -6.62 -1.76 -16.18
CA MET A 33 -5.98 -0.58 -15.58
C MET A 33 -4.51 -0.48 -15.99
N THR A 34 -4.00 0.74 -16.10
CA THR A 34 -2.64 1.02 -16.59
C THR A 34 -1.67 1.36 -15.47
N SER A 35 -2.17 1.62 -14.25
CA SER A 35 -1.36 1.90 -13.07
C SER A 35 -1.67 0.95 -11.93
N LEU A 36 -0.60 0.43 -11.32
CA LEU A 36 -0.62 -0.40 -10.10
C LEU A 36 0.33 0.21 -9.07
N ALA A 37 -0.18 0.43 -7.87
CA ALA A 37 0.63 0.73 -6.70
C ALA A 37 0.40 -0.31 -5.61
N SER A 38 1.47 -0.68 -4.91
CA SER A 38 1.43 -1.59 -3.77
C SER A 38 2.25 -1.00 -2.62
N GLY A 39 1.65 -0.95 -1.44
CA GLY A 39 2.25 -0.41 -0.22
C GLY A 39 2.23 -1.45 0.90
N LEU A 40 3.27 -1.43 1.72
CA LEU A 40 3.35 -2.25 2.92
C LEU A 40 3.60 -1.33 4.11
N LEU A 41 2.66 -1.31 5.06
CA LEU A 41 2.82 -0.60 6.33
C LEU A 41 3.18 -1.62 7.41
N VAL A 42 4.23 -1.29 8.18
CA VAL A 42 4.70 -2.17 9.24
C VAL A 42 4.72 -1.40 10.55
N LEU A 43 3.87 -1.82 11.48
CA LEU A 43 3.78 -1.25 12.82
C LEU A 43 4.86 -1.84 13.73
N ARG A 44 4.99 -1.25 14.92
CA ARG A 44 5.81 -1.81 15.99
C ARG A 44 5.28 -3.18 16.39
N GLN A 45 6.18 -4.08 16.81
CA GLN A 45 5.80 -5.40 17.29
C GLN A 45 4.89 -5.26 18.51
N GLY A 46 3.78 -6.01 18.54
CA GLY A 46 2.79 -5.95 19.62
C GLY A 46 1.86 -4.73 19.55
N SER A 47 1.80 -4.00 18.43
CA SER A 47 0.85 -2.90 18.26
C SER A 47 -0.60 -3.42 18.19
N GLU A 48 -1.45 -2.89 19.05
CA GLU A 48 -2.90 -3.13 19.06
C GLU A 48 -3.66 -2.24 18.07
N GLU A 49 -2.95 -1.38 17.32
CA GLU A 49 -3.54 -0.37 16.44
C GLU A 49 -3.79 -0.88 15.01
N THR A 50 -3.51 -2.16 14.73
CA THR A 50 -3.56 -2.72 13.37
C THR A 50 -4.92 -2.47 12.70
N ASP A 51 -6.02 -2.77 13.39
CA ASP A 51 -7.38 -2.61 12.85
C ASP A 51 -7.76 -1.12 12.69
N ALA A 52 -7.31 -0.28 13.61
CA ALA A 52 -7.51 1.17 13.53
C ALA A 52 -6.79 1.73 12.29
N VAL A 53 -5.54 1.33 12.04
CA VAL A 53 -4.76 1.77 10.88
C VAL A 53 -5.38 1.25 9.57
N VAL A 54 -5.85 0.00 9.54
CA VAL A 54 -6.58 -0.54 8.37
C VAL A 54 -7.83 0.29 8.09
N THR A 55 -8.59 0.64 9.12
CA THR A 55 -9.80 1.45 9.00
C THR A 55 -9.47 2.86 8.49
N SER A 56 -8.46 3.52 9.06
CA SER A 56 -7.98 4.83 8.59
C SER A 56 -7.56 4.79 7.11
N CYS A 57 -6.78 3.78 6.70
CA CYS A 57 -6.37 3.62 5.30
C CYS A 57 -7.58 3.46 4.37
N ARG A 58 -8.60 2.68 4.75
CA ARG A 58 -9.81 2.50 3.95
C ARG A 58 -10.62 3.79 3.83
N GLN A 59 -10.72 4.57 4.92
CA GLN A 59 -11.39 5.86 4.91
C GLN A 59 -10.67 6.85 3.99
N VAL A 60 -9.33 6.95 4.10
CA VAL A 60 -8.50 7.79 3.24
C VAL A 60 -8.66 7.45 1.75
N LEU A 61 -8.82 6.16 1.43
CA LEU A 61 -8.98 5.67 0.07
C LEU A 61 -10.44 5.62 -0.42
N GLY A 62 -11.40 6.15 0.35
CA GLY A 62 -12.82 6.06 0.02
C GLY A 62 -13.18 6.67 -1.33
N ASP A 63 -12.54 7.78 -1.68
CA ASP A 63 -12.77 8.51 -2.95
C ASP A 63 -11.73 8.19 -4.03
N PHE A 64 -10.95 7.11 -3.86
CA PHE A 64 -9.93 6.74 -4.84
C PHE A 64 -10.56 6.41 -6.21
N PRO A 65 -10.16 7.08 -7.31
CA PRO A 65 -10.73 6.87 -8.65
C PRO A 65 -10.16 5.59 -9.29
N GLY A 66 -10.48 4.43 -8.72
CA GLY A 66 -9.96 3.14 -9.13
C GLY A 66 -10.38 2.02 -8.18
N LYS A 67 -9.62 0.92 -8.18
CA LYS A 67 -9.82 -0.17 -7.22
C LYS A 67 -8.78 -0.09 -6.12
N SER A 68 -9.23 -0.04 -4.87
CA SER A 68 -8.36 -0.06 -3.70
C SER A 68 -8.63 -1.29 -2.83
N GLY A 69 -7.59 -1.78 -2.17
CA GLY A 69 -7.68 -2.87 -1.21
C GLY A 69 -6.72 -2.64 -0.07
N VAL A 70 -7.22 -2.70 1.16
CA VAL A 70 -6.43 -2.60 2.39
C VAL A 70 -6.76 -3.78 3.28
N THR A 71 -5.74 -4.51 3.72
CA THR A 71 -5.91 -5.64 4.64
C THR A 71 -4.71 -5.79 5.57
N ALA A 72 -4.97 -6.23 6.81
CA ALA A 72 -3.92 -6.78 7.65
C ALA A 72 -3.56 -8.18 7.11
N ILE A 73 -2.28 -8.42 6.82
CA ILE A 73 -1.76 -9.76 6.51
C ILE A 73 -1.60 -10.56 7.80
N ARG A 74 -1.22 -9.86 8.87
CA ARG A 74 -1.13 -10.30 10.27
C ARG A 74 -1.01 -9.04 11.14
N ASP A 75 -1.04 -9.20 12.46
CA ASP A 75 -0.88 -8.10 13.40
C ASP A 75 0.39 -7.28 13.12
N GLY A 76 0.21 -5.98 12.99
CA GLY A 76 1.27 -5.01 12.70
C GLY A 76 1.83 -5.06 11.28
N LEU A 77 1.22 -5.81 10.35
CA LEU A 77 1.63 -5.87 8.95
C LEU A 77 0.43 -5.68 8.02
N ILE A 78 0.35 -4.52 7.37
CA ILE A 78 -0.79 -4.09 6.57
C ILE A 78 -0.36 -3.94 5.11
N SER A 79 -1.13 -4.52 4.20
CA SER A 79 -0.95 -4.40 2.76
C SER A 79 -1.99 -3.46 2.18
N VAL A 80 -1.54 -2.59 1.27
CA VAL A 80 -2.37 -1.70 0.47
C VAL A 80 -2.12 -2.00 -1.01
N ARG A 81 -3.18 -2.12 -1.82
CA ARG A 81 -3.10 -2.24 -3.27
C ARG A 81 -4.05 -1.25 -3.94
N LEU A 82 -3.59 -0.65 -5.02
CA LEU A 82 -4.30 0.37 -5.78
C LEU A 82 -4.17 0.08 -7.27
N LEU A 83 -5.28 0.15 -7.99
CA LEU A 83 -5.34 0.06 -9.45
C LEU A 83 -6.10 1.26 -10.00
N SER A 84 -5.54 1.95 -10.99
CA SER A 84 -6.22 3.06 -11.67
C SER A 84 -5.85 3.14 -13.15
N ALA A 85 -6.63 3.89 -13.90
CA ALA A 85 -6.36 4.18 -15.30
C ALA A 85 -5.26 5.24 -15.50
N ARG A 86 -4.77 5.87 -14.42
CA ARG A 86 -3.80 6.98 -14.47
C ARG A 86 -2.79 6.87 -13.35
N ALA A 87 -1.50 7.03 -13.69
CA ALA A 87 -0.42 6.97 -12.72
C ALA A 87 -0.54 8.04 -11.63
N GLU A 88 -1.04 9.23 -11.97
CA GLU A 88 -1.25 10.32 -11.03
C GLU A 88 -2.22 9.95 -9.92
N ASP A 89 -3.29 9.21 -10.22
CA ASP A 89 -4.29 8.81 -9.23
C ASP A 89 -3.67 7.90 -8.17
N THR A 90 -2.92 6.88 -8.60
CA THR A 90 -2.19 5.98 -7.68
C THR A 90 -1.12 6.72 -6.87
N ARG A 91 -0.40 7.67 -7.48
CA ARG A 91 0.63 8.45 -6.78
C ARG A 91 0.00 9.35 -5.72
N ASN A 92 -1.01 10.12 -6.10
CA ASN A 92 -1.71 11.02 -5.18
C ASN A 92 -2.35 10.24 -4.02
N ALA A 93 -2.88 9.05 -4.28
CA ALA A 93 -3.41 8.17 -3.24
C ALA A 93 -2.33 7.66 -2.27
N LEU A 94 -1.13 7.31 -2.76
CA LEU A 94 0.00 6.94 -1.90
C LEU A 94 0.49 8.12 -1.05
N GLU A 95 0.57 9.32 -1.65
CA GLU A 95 0.92 10.56 -0.93
C GLU A 95 -0.12 10.89 0.15
N LEU A 96 -1.40 10.79 -0.17
CA LEU A 96 -2.48 11.02 0.77
C LEU A 96 -2.42 10.00 1.92
N LEU A 97 -2.31 8.70 1.61
CA LEU A 97 -2.12 7.65 2.60
C LEU A 97 -0.94 7.94 3.52
N TRP A 98 0.20 8.32 2.97
CA TRP A 98 1.39 8.62 3.77
C TRP A 98 1.16 9.82 4.67
N SER A 99 0.59 10.92 4.14
CA SER A 99 0.35 12.13 4.93
C SER A 99 -0.67 11.90 6.05
N SER A 100 -1.73 11.13 5.83
CA SER A 100 -2.76 10.87 6.84
C SER A 100 -2.38 9.79 7.85
N VAL A 101 -1.84 8.66 7.38
CA VAL A 101 -1.58 7.48 8.22
C VAL A 101 -0.15 7.49 8.76
N GLY A 102 0.79 8.09 8.04
CA GLY A 102 2.18 8.21 8.48
C GLY A 102 2.31 9.00 9.77
N GLU A 103 1.53 10.07 9.95
CA GLU A 103 1.52 10.83 11.21
C GLU A 103 1.01 10.00 12.39
N GLN A 104 -0.06 9.22 12.17
CA GLN A 104 -0.59 8.28 13.16
C GLN A 104 0.48 7.27 13.58
N ILE A 105 1.17 6.65 12.63
CA ILE A 105 2.19 5.62 12.89
C ILE A 105 3.45 6.20 13.55
N MET A 106 3.87 7.39 13.11
CA MET A 106 5.14 8.00 13.53
C MET A 106 5.00 8.90 14.77
N ALA A 107 3.76 9.20 15.19
CA ALA A 107 3.44 10.16 16.25
C ALA A 107 4.15 11.52 16.06
N ARG A 108 4.34 11.94 14.80
CA ARG A 108 4.95 13.21 14.39
C ARG A 108 4.55 13.55 12.97
N THR A 109 4.66 14.82 12.60
CA THR A 109 4.51 15.26 11.21
C THR A 109 5.49 14.52 10.30
N VAL A 110 4.98 14.00 9.18
CA VAL A 110 5.77 13.28 8.19
C VAL A 110 5.94 14.13 6.93
N GLU A 111 7.14 14.10 6.35
CA GLU A 111 7.39 14.67 5.04
C GLU A 111 7.19 13.61 3.95
N THR A 112 6.77 14.01 2.76
CA THR A 112 6.73 13.13 1.60
C THR A 112 8.13 12.62 1.27
N PRO A 113 8.34 11.30 1.09
CA PRO A 113 9.65 10.75 0.75
C PRO A 113 10.21 11.38 -0.53
N ARG A 114 11.45 11.87 -0.49
CA ARG A 114 12.10 12.50 -1.67
C ARG A 114 12.15 11.58 -2.88
N ILE A 115 12.24 10.27 -2.65
CA ILE A 115 12.23 9.22 -3.68
C ILE A 115 10.92 9.14 -4.48
N TRP A 116 9.85 9.83 -4.07
CA TRP A 116 8.59 9.88 -4.81
C TRP A 116 8.51 11.07 -5.77
N ARG A 117 9.49 11.98 -5.76
CA ARG A 117 9.58 13.13 -6.67
C ARG A 117 10.40 12.86 -7.95
N THR A 118 10.99 11.68 -8.07
CA THR A 118 11.78 11.21 -9.22
C THR A 118 10.96 10.26 -10.06
#